data_AF-A0A6V7QC55-F1
#
_entry.id   AF-A0A6V7QC55-F1
#
_cell.length_a   1.000
_cell.length_b   1.000
_cell.length_c   1.000
_cell.angle_alpha   90.00
_cell.angle_beta   90.00
_cell.angle_gamma   90.00
#
_symmetry.space_group_name_H-M   'P 1'
#
loop_
_entity.id
_entity.type
_entity.pdbx_description
1 polymer ?
#
loop_
_entity_poly.entity_id
_entity_poly.type
_entity_poly.pdbx_seq_one_letter_code
_entity_poly.pdbx_strand_id
1 'polypeptide(L)'
;MPSAQFSLFAETISRFREYSFLQNPLVPKQVKESLLEVQLCDDHRTKCTVANETIKNGFLRFPKNSTQQMLMRVFSSYKDFRVLRFSSMLDIFQGFADAAREAKFRNRVKRYVGLWCCVQFRTPGHIYYDMYWDEKPSWKPEPPQTSEEDHPPWVYRPQMSSNDRSHRTDRIGHSTRYKD
;
A
#
# COMPACT_ATOMS: atom_id res chain seq x y z
N MET A 1 47.79 13.63 -15.79
CA MET A 1 46.38 13.77 -16.21
C MET A 1 45.65 12.45 -15.96
N PRO A 2 44.89 12.30 -14.86
CA PRO A 2 44.12 11.10 -14.57
C PRO A 2 42.63 11.39 -14.79
N SER A 3 42.13 11.30 -16.03
CA SER A 3 40.70 11.53 -16.33
C SER A 3 39.99 10.31 -16.90
N ALA A 4 40.69 9.23 -17.24
CA ALA A 4 40.09 8.08 -17.92
C ALA A 4 39.52 7.01 -16.98
N GLN A 5 39.94 6.97 -15.71
CA GLN A 5 39.57 5.87 -14.81
C GLN A 5 38.30 6.13 -13.98
N PHE A 6 37.90 7.39 -13.81
CA PHE A 6 36.63 7.75 -13.15
C PHE A 6 35.40 7.53 -14.04
N SER A 7 35.56 7.49 -15.37
CA SER A 7 34.45 7.29 -16.32
C SER A 7 33.90 5.87 -16.30
N LEU A 8 34.77 4.86 -16.10
CA LEU A 8 34.37 3.45 -16.16
C LEU A 8 33.60 2.98 -14.91
N PHE A 9 33.85 3.59 -13.74
CA PHE A 9 33.08 3.25 -12.53
C PHE A 9 31.67 3.85 -12.55
N ALA A 10 31.46 5.00 -13.21
CA ALA A 10 30.13 5.61 -13.32
C ALA A 10 29.19 4.83 -14.25
N GLU A 11 29.70 4.16 -15.29
CA GLU A 11 28.89 3.36 -16.22
C GLU A 11 28.38 2.04 -15.63
N THR A 12 29.09 1.46 -14.65
CA THR A 12 28.63 0.24 -13.94
C THR A 12 27.73 0.51 -12.73
N ILE A 13 27.76 1.73 -12.17
CA ILE A 13 26.93 2.11 -11.01
C ILE A 13 25.53 2.60 -11.45
N SER A 14 25.26 2.71 -12.76
CA SER A 14 23.96 3.17 -13.30
C SER A 14 22.97 2.03 -13.61
N ARG A 15 22.87 1.00 -12.76
CA ARG A 15 21.84 -0.07 -12.92
C ARG A 15 20.95 -0.33 -11.70
N PHE A 16 21.12 0.38 -10.60
CA PHE A 16 20.07 0.48 -9.59
C PHE A 16 19.08 1.56 -10.02
N ARG A 17 18.36 1.32 -11.13
CA ARG A 17 17.23 2.19 -11.47
C ARG A 17 16.06 1.81 -10.58
N GLU A 18 15.77 2.69 -9.63
CA GLU A 18 14.53 2.73 -8.86
C GLU A 18 13.38 3.05 -9.83
N TYR A 19 12.94 2.05 -10.60
CA TYR A 19 11.72 2.21 -11.36
C TYR A 19 10.55 2.22 -10.37
N SER A 20 9.70 3.26 -10.45
CA SER A 20 8.38 3.17 -9.82
C SER A 20 7.64 1.95 -10.38
N PHE A 21 6.77 1.32 -9.59
CA PHE A 21 6.14 0.03 -9.94
C PHE A 21 5.65 -0.04 -11.39
N LEU A 22 4.86 0.95 -11.86
CA LEU A 22 4.31 0.97 -13.22
C LEU A 22 5.34 1.27 -14.32
N GLN A 23 6.47 1.88 -13.98
CA GLN A 23 7.57 2.19 -14.91
C GLN A 23 8.56 1.03 -15.04
N ASN A 24 8.47 0.03 -14.15
CA ASN A 24 9.34 -1.14 -14.20
C ASN A 24 9.05 -1.95 -15.48
N PRO A 25 10.03 -2.16 -16.37
CA PRO A 25 9.83 -2.92 -17.61
C PRO A 25 9.36 -4.36 -17.36
N LEU A 26 9.66 -4.94 -16.19
CA LEU A 26 9.26 -6.29 -15.79
C LEU A 26 7.78 -6.40 -15.39
N VAL A 27 7.09 -5.28 -15.11
CA VAL A 27 5.66 -5.36 -14.81
C VAL A 27 4.91 -5.73 -16.10
N PRO A 28 4.07 -6.80 -16.06
CA PRO A 28 3.35 -7.27 -17.25
C PRO A 28 2.50 -6.17 -17.88
N LYS A 29 2.45 -6.15 -19.22
CA LYS A 29 1.65 -5.16 -19.97
C LYS A 29 0.19 -5.17 -19.55
N GLN A 30 -0.37 -6.35 -19.29
CA GLN A 30 -1.75 -6.54 -18.83
C GLN A 30 -2.04 -5.82 -17.51
N VAL A 31 -1.04 -5.61 -16.65
CA VAL A 31 -1.19 -4.84 -15.41
C VAL A 31 -1.10 -3.34 -15.68
N LYS A 32 -0.16 -2.93 -16.55
CA LYS A 32 0.05 -1.52 -16.89
C LYS A 32 -1.13 -0.90 -17.64
N GLU A 33 -1.70 -1.66 -18.58
CA GLU A 33 -2.80 -1.23 -19.44
C GLU A 33 -4.16 -1.35 -18.73
N SER A 34 -4.24 -2.17 -17.67
CA SER A 34 -5.45 -2.35 -16.86
C SER A 34 -5.50 -1.33 -15.71
N LEU A 35 -5.68 -0.07 -16.09
CA LEU A 35 -5.66 1.08 -15.19
C LEU A 35 -6.99 1.86 -15.24
N LEU A 36 -7.57 2.10 -14.07
CA LEU A 36 -8.72 2.98 -13.89
C LEU A 36 -8.26 4.26 -13.20
N GLU A 37 -8.42 5.39 -13.90
CA GLU A 37 -8.20 6.70 -13.30
C GLU A 37 -9.41 7.09 -12.44
N VAL A 38 -9.15 7.54 -11.20
CA VAL A 38 -10.17 7.97 -10.25
C VAL A 38 -9.93 9.42 -9.89
N GLN A 39 -10.83 10.30 -10.29
CA GLN A 39 -10.75 11.73 -9.99
C GLN A 39 -11.63 12.06 -8.79
N LEU A 40 -11.03 12.59 -7.73
CA LEU A 40 -11.77 13.04 -6.57
C LEU A 40 -12.55 14.31 -6.88
N CYS A 41 -13.76 14.38 -6.34
CA CYS A 41 -14.59 15.57 -6.44
C CYS A 41 -14.07 16.70 -5.54
N ASP A 42 -14.19 17.94 -6.03
CA ASP A 42 -13.95 19.14 -5.23
C ASP A 42 -15.14 19.41 -4.31
N ASP A 43 -14.85 19.87 -3.09
CA ASP A 43 -15.84 20.16 -2.04
C ASP A 43 -16.81 21.28 -2.43
N HIS A 44 -16.46 22.09 -3.43
CA HIS A 44 -17.23 23.25 -3.90
C HIS A 44 -18.32 22.92 -4.94
N ARG A 45 -18.42 21.67 -5.42
CA ARG A 45 -19.41 21.29 -6.45
C ARG A 45 -20.61 20.59 -5.83
N THR A 46 -21.79 21.18 -6.03
CA THR A 46 -23.09 20.61 -5.63
C THR A 46 -23.33 19.28 -6.35
N LYS A 47 -23.39 18.19 -5.55
CA LYS A 47 -23.69 16.81 -5.94
C LYS A 47 -22.61 16.13 -6.82
N CYS A 48 -21.54 15.68 -6.18
CA CYS A 48 -20.67 14.63 -6.73
C CYS A 48 -21.44 13.30 -6.76
N THR A 49 -22.15 13.05 -7.85
CA THR A 49 -22.74 11.74 -8.10
C THR A 49 -21.67 10.83 -8.67
N VAL A 50 -21.54 9.61 -8.13
CA VAL A 50 -20.76 8.55 -8.79
C VAL A 50 -21.45 8.28 -10.12
N ALA A 51 -20.91 8.84 -11.20
CA ALA A 51 -21.49 8.73 -12.51
C ALA A 51 -21.27 7.29 -13.00
N ASN A 52 -22.27 6.43 -12.81
CA ASN A 52 -22.31 5.09 -13.40
C ASN A 52 -22.15 5.12 -14.94
N GLU A 53 -22.37 6.27 -15.57
CA GLU A 53 -22.57 6.37 -17.01
C GLU A 53 -21.34 6.76 -17.82
N THR A 54 -20.20 7.12 -17.23
CA THR A 54 -19.10 7.65 -18.05
C THR A 54 -17.67 7.31 -17.59
N ILE A 55 -17.18 6.12 -17.97
CA ILE A 55 -15.83 6.04 -18.57
C ILE A 55 -15.83 6.75 -19.96
N LYS A 56 -16.90 7.47 -20.37
CA LYS A 56 -16.89 8.26 -21.62
C LYS A 56 -15.78 9.33 -21.64
N ASN A 57 -15.28 9.76 -20.48
CA ASN A 57 -14.17 10.71 -20.37
C ASN A 57 -12.86 10.07 -19.88
N GLY A 58 -12.80 8.74 -19.74
CA GLY A 58 -11.58 8.02 -19.34
C GLY A 58 -11.26 7.96 -17.83
N PHE A 59 -12.10 8.53 -16.96
CA PHE A 59 -11.89 8.49 -15.50
C PHE A 59 -13.21 8.39 -14.70
N LEU A 60 -13.15 7.76 -13.54
CA LEU A 60 -14.23 7.63 -12.56
C LEU A 60 -14.23 8.83 -11.60
N ARG A 61 -15.32 9.60 -11.55
CA ARG A 61 -15.50 10.62 -10.50
C ARG A 61 -15.93 9.99 -9.18
N PHE A 62 -15.26 10.35 -8.10
CA PHE A 62 -15.49 9.73 -6.79
C PHE A 62 -15.51 10.76 -5.65
N PRO A 63 -16.47 10.68 -4.71
CA PRO A 63 -16.56 11.64 -3.60
C PRO A 63 -15.45 11.41 -2.57
N LYS A 64 -14.93 12.51 -2.03
CA LYS A 64 -14.08 12.51 -0.84
C LYS A 64 -14.84 11.98 0.39
N ASN A 65 -14.10 11.59 1.42
CA ASN A 65 -14.55 11.10 2.71
C ASN A 65 -15.58 9.98 2.58
N SER A 66 -15.33 9.06 1.65
CA SER A 66 -16.23 7.96 1.37
C SER A 66 -16.11 6.84 2.41
N THR A 67 -17.25 6.26 2.75
CA THR A 67 -17.33 5.10 3.65
C THR A 67 -16.75 3.85 2.98
N GLN A 68 -16.30 2.90 3.80
CA GLN A 68 -15.87 1.58 3.35
C GLN A 68 -16.92 0.88 2.46
N GLN A 69 -18.20 1.00 2.81
CA GLN A 69 -19.31 0.41 2.06
C GLN A 69 -19.45 1.03 0.67
N MET A 70 -19.29 2.36 0.56
CA MET A 70 -19.34 3.06 -0.73
C MET A 70 -18.19 2.63 -1.64
N LEU A 71 -16.97 2.57 -1.09
CA LEU A 71 -15.78 2.11 -1.79
C LEU A 71 -15.97 0.69 -2.33
N MET A 72 -16.39 -0.24 -1.48
CA MET A 72 -16.63 -1.63 -1.86
C MET A 72 -17.72 -1.74 -2.94
N ARG A 73 -18.84 -1.04 -2.76
CA ARG A 73 -19.95 -1.04 -3.71
C ARG A 73 -19.50 -0.55 -5.08
N VAL A 74 -18.84 0.60 -5.15
CA VAL A 74 -18.43 1.21 -6.42
C VAL A 74 -17.36 0.37 -7.11
N PHE A 75 -16.26 0.06 -6.43
CA PHE A 75 -15.14 -0.66 -7.06
C PHE A 75 -15.43 -2.14 -7.33
N SER A 76 -16.51 -2.71 -6.75
CA SER A 76 -16.96 -4.06 -7.13
C SER A 76 -17.39 -4.18 -8.59
N SER A 77 -17.79 -3.08 -9.23
CA SER A 77 -18.15 -3.02 -10.65
C SER A 77 -16.94 -2.86 -11.58
N TYR A 78 -15.74 -2.64 -11.04
CA TYR A 78 -14.51 -2.36 -11.81
C TYR A 78 -13.41 -3.41 -11.56
N LYS A 79 -13.80 -4.67 -11.28
CA LYS A 79 -12.87 -5.77 -10.96
C LYS A 79 -11.92 -6.14 -12.10
N ASP A 80 -12.26 -5.76 -13.33
CA ASP A 80 -11.45 -6.01 -14.51
C ASP A 80 -10.20 -5.11 -14.57
N PHE A 81 -10.20 -4.01 -13.80
CA PHE A 81 -9.05 -3.15 -13.63
C PHE A 81 -8.11 -3.69 -12.55
N ARG A 82 -6.81 -3.80 -12.86
CA ARG A 82 -5.77 -4.25 -11.93
C ARG A 82 -5.19 -3.10 -11.11
N VAL A 83 -5.27 -1.87 -11.62
CA VAL A 83 -4.67 -0.69 -11.00
C VAL A 83 -5.73 0.41 -10.88
N LEU A 84 -5.89 0.94 -9.66
CA LEU A 84 -6.66 2.15 -9.41
C LEU A 84 -5.69 3.31 -9.22
N ARG A 85 -5.79 4.35 -10.04
CA ARG A 85 -4.95 5.55 -9.94
C ARG A 85 -5.81 6.74 -9.51
N PHE A 86 -5.74 7.09 -8.23
CA PHE A 86 -6.42 8.26 -7.71
C PHE A 86 -5.66 9.54 -8.06
N SER A 87 -6.40 10.62 -8.36
CA SER A 87 -5.82 11.95 -8.59
C SER A 87 -5.13 12.54 -7.36
N SER A 88 -5.60 12.16 -6.17
CA SER A 88 -5.00 12.45 -4.87
C SER A 88 -5.40 11.36 -3.90
N MET A 89 -4.55 11.02 -2.94
CA MET A 89 -4.88 10.10 -1.85
C MET A 89 -5.50 10.79 -0.63
N LEU A 90 -5.51 12.14 -0.62
CA LEU A 90 -6.05 12.92 0.48
C LEU A 90 -7.56 12.80 0.55
N ASP A 91 -8.06 12.58 1.76
CA ASP A 91 -9.49 12.54 2.09
C ASP A 91 -10.31 11.59 1.21
N ILE A 92 -9.74 10.48 0.71
CA ILE A 92 -10.56 9.47 0.00
C ILE A 92 -11.40 8.68 1.00
N PHE A 93 -10.75 8.22 2.06
CA PHE A 93 -11.27 7.22 2.98
C PHE A 93 -11.71 7.90 4.28
N GLN A 94 -12.97 7.68 4.66
CA GLN A 94 -13.45 8.11 5.98
C GLN A 94 -12.89 7.26 7.13
N GLY A 95 -12.38 6.07 6.82
CA GLY A 95 -11.88 5.11 7.81
C GLY A 95 -12.51 3.73 7.66
N PHE A 96 -12.20 2.83 8.59
CA PHE A 96 -12.79 1.50 8.65
C PHE A 96 -14.17 1.58 9.31
N ALA A 97 -15.12 0.76 8.85
CA ALA A 97 -16.42 0.66 9.51
C ALA A 97 -16.35 -0.07 10.86
N ASP A 98 -15.32 -0.88 11.09
CA ASP A 98 -15.11 -1.69 12.29
C ASP A 98 -13.77 -1.33 12.96
N ALA A 99 -13.85 -0.81 14.18
CA ALA A 99 -12.68 -0.32 14.92
C ALA A 99 -11.69 -1.44 15.31
N ALA A 100 -12.17 -2.65 15.57
CA ALA A 100 -11.29 -3.77 15.92
C ALA A 100 -10.46 -4.23 14.71
N ARG A 101 -11.06 -4.24 13.52
CA ARG A 101 -10.37 -4.49 12.24
C ARG A 101 -9.39 -3.39 11.93
N GLU A 102 -9.74 -2.13 12.19
CA GLU A 102 -8.82 -1.00 12.05
C GLU A 102 -7.60 -1.18 12.94
N ALA A 103 -7.79 -1.42 14.24
CA ALA A 103 -6.71 -1.62 15.20
C ALA A 103 -5.79 -2.78 14.77
N LYS A 104 -6.37 -3.90 14.34
CA LYS A 104 -5.61 -5.06 13.83
C LYS A 104 -4.82 -4.71 12.57
N PHE A 105 -5.41 -3.97 11.63
CA PHE A 105 -4.74 -3.52 10.41
C PHE A 105 -3.58 -2.59 10.75
N ARG A 106 -3.83 -1.57 11.57
CA ARG A 106 -2.81 -0.60 12.01
C ARG A 106 -1.66 -1.28 12.73
N ASN A 107 -1.93 -2.17 13.67
CA ASN A 107 -0.88 -2.94 14.37
C ASN A 107 -0.02 -3.77 13.41
N ARG A 108 -0.61 -4.31 12.34
CA ARG A 108 0.12 -5.07 11.32
C ARG A 108 1.00 -4.16 10.48
N VAL A 109 0.46 -3.03 10.01
CA VAL A 109 1.19 -2.05 9.20
C VAL A 109 2.34 -1.46 10.02
N LYS A 110 2.08 -0.99 11.26
CA LYS A 110 3.09 -0.50 12.22
C LYS A 110 4.29 -1.44 12.28
N ARG A 111 4.06 -2.76 12.38
CA ARG A 111 5.13 -3.77 12.41
C ARG A 111 5.84 -4.01 11.07
N TYR A 112 5.18 -3.80 9.94
CA TYR A 112 5.75 -4.09 8.61
C TYR A 112 6.61 -2.97 8.08
N VAL A 113 6.24 -1.75 8.42
CA VAL A 113 6.88 -0.53 7.92
C VAL A 113 7.64 0.21 9.01
N GLY A 114 7.38 -0.11 10.27
CA GLY A 114 8.14 0.43 11.38
C GLY A 114 9.57 -0.10 11.33
N LEU A 115 10.51 0.80 11.52
CA LEU A 115 11.93 0.50 11.46
C LEU A 115 12.46 0.34 12.88
N TRP A 116 13.07 -0.81 13.18
CA TRP A 116 13.93 -0.94 14.35
C TRP A 116 15.33 -0.50 13.96
N CYS A 117 15.74 0.70 14.37
CA CYS A 117 17.10 1.18 14.15
C CYS A 117 17.91 1.01 15.44
N CYS A 118 19.15 0.55 15.30
CA CYS A 118 20.04 0.37 16.45
C CYS A 118 20.79 1.66 16.74
N VAL A 119 20.69 2.18 17.96
CA VAL A 119 21.53 3.28 18.46
C VAL A 119 22.74 2.67 19.14
N GLN A 120 23.93 2.87 18.58
CA GLN A 120 25.16 2.44 19.24
C GLN A 120 25.31 3.16 20.58
N PHE A 121 25.78 2.42 21.60
CA PHE A 121 26.11 2.93 22.94
C PHE A 121 24.94 3.54 23.74
N ARG A 122 23.71 3.10 23.49
CA ARG A 122 22.56 3.36 24.39
C ARG A 122 21.94 2.07 24.89
N THR A 123 21.33 2.14 26.07
CA THR A 123 20.51 1.06 26.64
C THR A 123 19.14 1.62 26.99
N PRO A 124 18.05 1.19 26.32
CA PRO A 124 18.03 0.26 25.19
C PRO A 124 18.64 0.86 23.91
N GLY A 125 19.44 0.07 23.19
CA GLY A 125 20.15 0.49 21.99
C GLY A 125 19.29 0.43 20.73
N HIS A 126 17.98 0.69 20.85
CA HIS A 126 17.05 0.62 19.73
C HIS A 126 16.08 1.79 19.74
N ILE A 127 15.81 2.35 18.56
CA ILE A 127 14.71 3.28 18.29
C ILE A 127 13.71 2.54 17.43
N TYR A 128 12.44 2.63 17.79
CA TYR A 128 11.36 2.17 16.96
C TYR A 128 10.75 3.37 16.22
N TYR A 129 10.80 3.35 14.91
CA TYR A 129 10.10 4.33 14.09
C TYR A 129 8.67 3.86 13.86
N ASP A 130 7.70 4.58 14.41
CA ASP A 130 6.29 4.41 14.10
C ASP A 130 5.91 5.27 12.90
N MET A 131 5.59 4.66 11.75
CA MET A 131 5.17 5.44 10.57
C MET A 131 3.91 6.29 10.80
N TYR A 132 3.12 5.97 11.82
CA TYR A 132 1.96 6.76 12.19
C TYR A 132 2.34 8.03 12.95
N TRP A 133 3.63 8.35 13.05
CA TRP A 133 4.11 9.64 13.48
C TRP A 133 4.52 10.56 12.33
N ASP A 134 4.49 10.07 11.09
CA ASP A 134 4.79 10.90 9.94
C ASP A 134 3.75 12.00 9.77
N GLU A 135 4.22 13.25 9.76
CA GLU A 135 3.35 14.41 9.64
C GLU A 135 2.52 14.34 8.35
N LYS A 136 1.20 14.47 8.50
CA LYS A 136 0.28 14.81 7.42
C LYS A 136 -0.13 16.27 7.60
N PRO A 137 -0.52 16.97 6.53
CA PRO A 137 -1.05 18.33 6.66
C PRO A 137 -2.14 18.39 7.74
N SER A 138 -1.96 19.28 8.72
CA SER A 138 -2.88 19.50 9.85
C SER A 138 -3.07 18.33 10.83
N TRP A 139 -2.26 17.26 10.75
CA TRP A 139 -2.30 16.16 11.72
C TRP A 139 -1.28 16.38 12.83
N LYS A 140 -1.72 16.22 14.08
CA LYS A 140 -0.84 16.09 15.25
C LYS A 140 -0.93 14.65 15.75
N PRO A 141 0.17 13.88 15.75
CA PRO A 141 0.15 12.53 16.31
C PRO A 141 -0.09 12.60 17.82
N GLU A 142 -0.87 11.66 18.35
CA GLU A 142 -0.99 11.46 19.79
C GLU A 142 0.18 10.59 20.27
N PRO A 143 0.91 11.01 21.32
CA PRO A 143 2.03 10.22 21.81
C PRO A 143 1.55 8.92 22.48
N PRO A 144 2.34 7.81 22.39
CA PRO A 144 2.03 6.57 23.08
C PRO A 144 2.00 6.84 24.58
N GLN A 145 1.05 6.21 25.25
CA GLN A 145 0.86 6.35 26.70
C GLN A 145 1.74 5.37 27.48
N THR A 146 2.18 4.28 26.83
CA THR A 146 2.97 3.21 27.44
C THR A 146 4.21 2.87 26.61
N SER A 147 5.20 2.25 27.26
CA SER A 147 6.43 1.82 26.58
C SER A 147 6.14 0.73 25.56
N GLU A 148 5.16 -0.12 25.81
CA GLU A 148 4.75 -1.21 24.92
C GLU A 148 4.04 -0.70 23.66
N GLU A 149 3.36 0.45 23.75
CA GLU A 149 2.77 1.14 22.59
C GLU A 149 3.84 1.79 21.72
N ASP A 150 4.89 2.36 22.33
CA ASP A 150 6.01 2.97 21.64
C ASP A 150 6.92 1.90 21.01
N HIS A 151 7.27 0.86 21.76
CA HIS A 151 8.18 -0.22 21.39
C HIS A 151 7.43 -1.56 21.43
N PRO A 152 6.69 -1.94 20.37
CA PRO A 152 5.99 -3.21 20.38
C PRO A 152 7.01 -4.35 20.55
N PRO A 153 6.83 -5.29 21.49
CA PRO A 153 7.83 -6.32 21.74
C PRO A 153 8.15 -7.09 20.46
N TRP A 154 9.44 -7.38 20.27
CA TRP A 154 9.92 -8.19 19.14
C TRP A 154 9.37 -9.61 19.28
N VAL A 155 8.19 -9.86 18.71
CA VAL A 155 7.63 -11.21 18.64
C VAL A 155 8.40 -11.92 17.55
N TYR A 156 9.34 -12.79 17.94
CA TYR A 156 9.93 -13.75 17.03
C TYR A 156 8.77 -14.50 16.39
N ARG A 157 8.46 -14.22 15.12
CA ARG A 157 7.61 -15.14 14.37
C ARG A 157 8.46 -16.39 14.24
N PRO A 158 8.04 -17.55 14.78
CA PRO A 158 8.72 -18.79 14.45
C PRO A 158 8.80 -18.81 12.92
N GLN A 159 10.00 -19.08 12.39
CA GLN A 159 10.11 -19.42 10.98
C GLN A 159 9.00 -20.42 10.72
N MET A 160 8.05 -20.07 9.83
CA MET A 160 7.06 -21.03 9.37
C MET A 160 7.87 -22.26 8.97
N SER A 161 7.71 -23.34 9.75
CA SER A 161 8.46 -24.56 9.51
C SER A 161 8.19 -24.96 8.06
N SER A 162 9.18 -25.53 7.39
CA SER A 162 9.08 -26.02 6.02
C SER A 162 7.83 -26.90 5.78
N ASN A 163 7.28 -27.49 6.83
CA ASN A 163 6.08 -28.33 6.80
C ASN A 163 4.75 -27.58 6.70
N ASP A 164 4.69 -26.28 7.00
CA ASP A 164 3.46 -25.48 6.85
C ASP A 164 3.26 -24.94 5.42
N ARG A 165 4.23 -25.19 4.54
CA ARG A 165 4.20 -24.76 3.14
C ARG A 165 3.33 -25.68 2.27
N SER A 166 3.07 -26.92 2.68
CA SER A 166 2.26 -27.90 1.93
C SER A 166 0.74 -27.68 2.09
N HIS A 167 0.27 -27.15 3.23
CA HIS A 167 -1.18 -27.05 3.48
C HIS A 167 -1.86 -25.79 2.91
N ARG A 168 -1.11 -24.91 2.22
CA ARG A 168 -1.69 -23.73 1.56
C ARG A 168 -1.83 -23.86 0.05
N THR A 169 -1.27 -24.89 -0.57
CA THR A 169 -1.43 -25.16 -2.01
C THR A 169 -2.70 -25.95 -2.34
N ASP A 170 -3.36 -26.58 -1.36
CA ASP A 170 -4.52 -27.45 -1.62
C ASP A 170 -5.88 -26.73 -1.66
N ARG A 171 -5.92 -25.39 -1.73
CA ARG A 171 -7.19 -24.64 -1.83
C ARG A 171 -7.37 -23.79 -3.08
N ILE A 172 -6.53 -24.02 -4.10
CA ILE A 172 -6.72 -23.48 -5.45
C ILE A 172 -6.38 -24.57 -6.47
N GLY A 173 -7.36 -25.40 -6.82
CA GLY A 173 -7.21 -26.31 -7.97
C GLY A 173 -8.01 -27.61 -7.88
N HIS A 174 -9.26 -27.56 -8.33
CA HIS A 174 -9.89 -28.49 -9.28
C HIS A 174 -11.34 -28.80 -8.97
N SER A 175 -12.24 -28.07 -9.64
CA SER A 175 -13.48 -28.66 -10.15
C SER A 175 -13.72 -28.11 -11.54
N THR A 176 -13.38 -28.90 -12.55
CA THR A 176 -14.16 -29.10 -13.78
C THR A 176 -13.50 -30.23 -14.56
N ARG A 177 -14.12 -31.40 -14.41
CA ARG A 177 -13.93 -32.61 -15.21
C ARG A 177 -14.59 -32.35 -16.57
N TYR A 178 -13.80 -32.22 -17.65
CA TYR A 178 -14.33 -32.44 -18.99
C TYR A 178 -14.12 -33.91 -19.34
N LYS A 179 -15.24 -34.56 -19.70
CA LYS A 179 -15.29 -35.83 -20.39
C LYS A 179 -14.71 -35.63 -21.79
N ASP A 180 -13.85 -36.53 -22.23
CA ASP A 180 -14.06 -37.43 -23.37
C ASP A 180 -13.07 -38.60 -23.26
#